data_AF-A0A3B8Y3L3-F1
#
_entry.id   AF-A0A3B8Y3L3-F1
#
_cell.length_a   1.000
_cell.length_b   1.000
_cell.length_c   1.000
_cell.angle_alpha   90.00
_cell.angle_beta   90.00
_cell.angle_gamma   90.00
#
_symmetry.space_group_name_H-M   'P 1'
#
loop_
_entity.id
_entity.type
_entity.pdbx_description
1 polymer ?
#
loop_
_entity_poly.entity_id
_entity_poly.type
_entity_poly.pdbx_seq_one_letter_code
_entity_poly.pdbx_strand_id
1 'polypeptide(L)'
;MELIQILTENLGIQDSQAVGGAGLIFQLAKDKLGEDNFAKIANNVPGIEQMISSAPETGGMLGALGGLASAIGGEAAGIGNIMSLAGGFSKLGLDNTMMAKFIPIILSFVENKGGDEIKNLLKQALN
;
A
#
# COMPACT_ATOMS: atom_id res chain seq x y z
N MET A 1 -12.45 -4.61 -11.28
CA MET A 1 -11.98 -4.36 -9.90
C MET A 1 -12.48 -2.97 -9.49
N GLU A 2 -13.47 -2.89 -8.61
CA GLU A 2 -14.16 -1.61 -8.27
C GLU A 2 -13.21 -0.53 -7.73
N LEU A 3 -12.28 -0.89 -6.85
CA LEU A 3 -11.28 0.05 -6.34
C LEU A 3 -10.42 0.68 -7.45
N ILE A 4 -10.04 -0.10 -8.46
CA ILE A 4 -9.22 0.37 -9.59
C ILE A 4 -10.00 1.37 -10.43
N GLN A 5 -11.28 1.10 -10.67
CA GLN A 5 -12.16 2.04 -11.36
C GLN A 5 -12.28 3.36 -10.59
N ILE A 6 -12.50 3.29 -9.27
CA ILE A 6 -12.58 4.49 -8.43
C ILE A 6 -11.28 5.30 -8.49
N LEU A 7 -10.13 4.65 -8.38
CA LEU A 7 -8.82 5.32 -8.43
C LEU A 7 -8.54 5.98 -9.79
N THR A 8 -8.82 5.29 -10.89
CA THR A 8 -8.60 5.80 -12.25
C THR A 8 -9.53 6.97 -12.56
N GLU A 9 -10.82 6.87 -12.23
CA GLU A 9 -11.80 7.94 -12.44
C GLU A 9 -11.53 9.18 -11.58
N ASN A 10 -11.17 9.00 -10.31
CA ASN A 10 -10.94 10.13 -9.39
C ASN A 10 -9.60 10.83 -9.59
N LEU A 11 -8.57 10.09 -10.03
CA LEU A 11 -7.21 10.62 -10.10
C LEU A 11 -6.72 10.86 -11.54
N GLY A 12 -7.46 10.41 -12.55
CA GLY A 12 -7.08 10.56 -13.96
C GLY A 12 -5.81 9.78 -14.31
N ILE A 13 -5.61 8.62 -13.69
CA ILE A 13 -4.44 7.75 -13.87
C ILE A 13 -4.79 6.51 -14.67
N GLN A 14 -3.77 5.79 -15.16
CA GLN A 14 -3.96 4.53 -15.88
C GLN A 14 -4.23 3.36 -14.93
N ASP A 15 -4.92 2.32 -15.42
CA ASP A 15 -5.20 1.09 -14.68
C ASP A 15 -3.96 0.47 -14.04
N SER A 16 -2.85 0.41 -14.77
CA SER A 16 -1.58 -0.13 -14.25
C SER A 16 -1.03 0.65 -13.06
N GLN A 17 -1.20 1.98 -13.06
CA GLN A 17 -0.79 2.86 -11.97
C GLN A 17 -1.71 2.70 -10.76
N ALA A 18 -3.02 2.58 -10.98
CA ALA A 18 -3.98 2.31 -9.92
C ALA A 18 -3.75 0.95 -9.27
N VAL A 19 -3.58 -0.10 -10.08
CA VAL A 19 -3.31 -1.48 -9.61
C VAL A 19 -2.00 -1.53 -8.84
N GLY A 20 -0.91 -1.00 -9.40
CA GLY A 20 0.39 -1.00 -8.74
C GLY A 20 0.41 -0.15 -7.47
N GLY A 21 -0.19 1.04 -7.50
CA GLY A 21 -0.22 1.95 -6.34
C GLY A 21 -1.05 1.40 -5.18
N ALA A 22 -2.22 0.82 -5.47
CA ALA A 22 -3.00 0.11 -4.46
C ALA A 22 -2.25 -1.11 -3.92
N GLY A 23 -1.61 -1.88 -4.80
CA GLY A 23 -0.79 -3.02 -4.43
C GLY A 23 0.34 -2.68 -3.47
N LEU A 24 1.05 -1.56 -3.69
CA LEU A 24 2.11 -1.09 -2.78
C LEU A 24 1.58 -0.76 -1.39
N ILE A 25 0.42 -0.10 -1.31
CA ILE A 25 -0.22 0.27 -0.05
C ILE A 25 -0.67 -1.00 0.71
N PHE A 26 -1.28 -1.95 0.01
CA PHE A 26 -1.71 -3.20 0.62
C PHE A 26 -0.55 -4.13 0.99
N GLN A 27 0.54 -4.14 0.22
CA GLN A 27 1.76 -4.86 0.56
C GLN A 27 2.36 -4.32 1.86
N LEU A 28 2.49 -2.99 1.98
CA LEU A 28 2.93 -2.36 3.23
C LEU A 28 1.99 -2.72 4.39
N ALA A 29 0.68 -2.73 4.14
CA ALA A 29 -0.29 -3.11 5.15
C ALA A 29 -0.11 -4.56 5.62
N LYS A 30 0.12 -5.48 4.68
CA LYS A 30 0.43 -6.89 4.95
C LYS A 30 1.68 -7.03 5.81
N ASP A 31 2.75 -6.32 5.45
CA ASP A 31 4.04 -6.38 6.14
C ASP A 31 3.96 -5.84 7.58
N LYS A 32 3.17 -4.78 7.82
CA LYS A 32 3.02 -4.20 9.17
C LYS A 32 2.03 -4.94 10.06
N LEU A 33 0.92 -5.41 9.50
CA LEU A 33 -0.17 -6.00 10.30
C LEU A 33 0.04 -7.48 10.59
N GLY A 34 0.87 -8.16 9.78
CA GLY A 34 0.96 -9.61 9.76
C GLY A 34 -0.21 -10.27 9.03
N GLU A 35 -0.07 -11.57 8.74
CA GLU A 35 -1.01 -12.30 7.87
C GLU A 35 -2.45 -12.33 8.43
N ASP A 36 -2.63 -12.54 9.74
CA ASP A 36 -3.95 -12.67 10.35
C ASP A 36 -4.79 -11.38 10.24
N ASN A 37 -4.19 -10.23 10.58
CA ASN A 37 -4.87 -8.94 10.50
C ASN A 37 -5.05 -8.48 9.06
N PHE A 38 -4.07 -8.76 8.19
CA PHE A 38 -4.18 -8.45 6.78
C PHE A 38 -5.28 -9.28 6.10
N ALA A 39 -5.46 -10.56 6.48
CA ALA A 39 -6.52 -11.40 5.95
C ALA A 39 -7.91 -10.80 6.17
N LYS A 40 -8.14 -10.10 7.29
CA LYS A 40 -9.39 -9.35 7.53
C LYS A 40 -9.61 -8.26 6.49
N ILE A 41 -8.57 -7.53 6.10
CA ILE A 41 -8.64 -6.52 5.03
C ILE A 41 -8.88 -7.23 3.69
N ALA A 42 -8.09 -8.27 3.41
CA ALA A 42 -8.11 -8.96 2.13
C ALA A 42 -9.47 -9.60 1.80
N ASN A 43 -10.14 -10.17 2.80
CA ASN A 43 -11.48 -10.75 2.67
C ASN A 43 -12.54 -9.72 2.25
N ASN A 44 -12.31 -8.43 2.50
CA ASN A 44 -13.24 -7.35 2.17
C ASN A 44 -12.83 -6.59 0.88
N VAL A 45 -11.68 -6.89 0.28
CA VAL A 45 -11.15 -6.17 -0.89
C VAL A 45 -10.95 -7.15 -2.05
N PRO A 46 -11.93 -7.26 -2.97
CA PRO A 46 -11.80 -8.14 -4.12
C PRO A 46 -10.60 -7.78 -5.00
N GLY A 47 -9.76 -8.78 -5.28
CA GLY A 47 -8.58 -8.62 -6.14
C GLY A 47 -7.34 -8.05 -5.44
N ILE A 48 -7.34 -7.93 -4.11
CA ILE A 48 -6.19 -7.40 -3.35
C ILE A 48 -4.89 -8.17 -3.61
N GLU A 49 -4.95 -9.50 -3.72
CA GLU A 49 -3.77 -10.34 -4.00
C GLU A 49 -3.20 -10.06 -5.38
N GLN A 50 -4.07 -9.86 -6.38
CA GLN A 50 -3.66 -9.46 -7.72
C GLN A 50 -3.01 -8.07 -7.72
N MET A 51 -3.56 -7.13 -6.94
CA MET A 51 -2.97 -5.79 -6.80
C MET A 51 -1.57 -5.87 -6.20
N ILE A 52 -1.41 -6.61 -5.09
CA ILE A 52 -0.11 -6.82 -4.45
C ILE A 52 0.87 -7.47 -5.42
N SER A 53 0.47 -8.54 -6.11
CA SER A 53 1.34 -9.24 -7.07
C SER A 53 1.71 -8.39 -8.28
N SER A 54 0.93 -7.36 -8.59
CA SER A 54 1.17 -6.43 -9.70
C SER A 54 1.90 -5.15 -9.25
N ALA A 55 2.13 -4.99 -7.94
CA ALA A 55 2.89 -3.88 -7.41
C ALA A 55 4.35 -4.00 -7.86
N PRO A 56 5.01 -2.89 -8.22
CA PRO A 56 6.42 -2.92 -8.55
C PRO A 56 7.21 -3.38 -7.31
N GLU A 57 8.14 -4.30 -7.51
CA GLU A 57 8.96 -4.79 -6.41
C GLU A 57 9.74 -3.63 -5.78
N THR A 58 9.41 -3.34 -4.52
CA THR A 58 10.21 -2.47 -3.65
C THR A 58 11.37 -3.24 -2.99
N GLY A 59 11.40 -4.56 -3.17
CA GLY A 59 12.31 -5.54 -2.55
C GLY A 59 13.80 -5.32 -2.80
N GLY A 60 14.19 -4.70 -3.93
CA GLY A 60 15.60 -4.37 -4.18
C GLY A 60 16.17 -3.31 -3.21
N MET A 61 15.30 -2.46 -2.67
CA MET A 61 15.68 -1.46 -1.66
C MET A 61 15.52 -2.03 -0.25
N LEU A 62 14.50 -2.85 0.01
CA LEU A 62 14.28 -3.47 1.33
C LEU A 62 15.38 -4.46 1.72
N GLY A 63 16.00 -5.20 0.79
CA GLY A 63 17.16 -6.04 1.09
C GLY A 63 18.40 -5.24 1.48
N ALA A 64 18.65 -4.13 0.78
CA ALA A 64 19.75 -3.20 1.08
C ALA A 64 19.50 -2.41 2.38
N LEU A 65 18.26 -1.98 2.61
CA LEU A 65 17.81 -1.31 3.82
C LEU A 65 17.73 -2.27 5.01
N GLY A 66 17.41 -3.56 4.82
CA GLY A 66 17.44 -4.57 5.87
C GLY A 66 18.86 -4.87 6.34
N GLY A 67 19.83 -4.82 5.44
CA GLY A 67 21.26 -4.83 5.78
C GLY A 67 21.69 -3.58 6.57
N LEU A 68 21.16 -2.40 6.24
CA LEU A 68 21.43 -1.15 6.95
C LEU A 68 20.67 -1.01 8.28
N ALA A 69 19.43 -1.49 8.37
CA ALA A 69 18.59 -1.48 9.58
C ALA A 69 19.06 -2.51 10.62
N SER A 70 19.74 -3.56 10.17
CA SER A 70 20.47 -4.47 11.05
C SER A 70 21.75 -3.83 11.62
N ALA A 71 22.31 -2.82 10.93
CA ALA A 71 23.50 -2.07 11.35
C ALA A 71 23.17 -0.81 12.19
N ILE A 72 21.98 -0.23 12.01
CA ILE A 72 21.44 0.94 12.72
C ILE A 72 20.13 0.48 13.36
N GLY A 73 20.16 0.05 14.61
CA GLY A 73 19.06 -0.68 15.24
C GLY A 73 17.67 -0.08 15.04
N GLY A 74 16.72 -0.91 14.57
CA GLY A 74 15.25 -0.85 14.76
C GLY A 74 14.47 0.37 14.28
N GLU A 75 14.89 1.58 14.64
CA GLU A 75 14.16 2.84 14.44
C GLU A 75 14.14 3.30 12.96
N ALA A 76 15.06 2.79 12.14
CA ALA A 76 15.09 3.04 10.70
C ALA A 76 13.91 2.38 9.94
N ALA A 77 13.22 1.40 10.53
CA ALA A 77 12.17 0.64 9.87
C ALA A 77 10.92 1.50 9.54
N GLY A 78 10.54 2.43 10.43
CA GLY A 78 9.38 3.31 10.23
C GLY A 78 9.58 4.31 9.09
N ILE A 79 10.76 4.93 9.02
CA ILE A 79 11.14 5.87 7.95
C ILE A 79 11.36 5.13 6.61
N GLY A 80 11.89 3.91 6.67
CA GLY A 80 12.08 3.04 5.50
C GLY A 80 10.78 2.70 4.79
N ASN A 81 9.68 2.56 5.52
CA ASN A 81 8.38 2.15 4.96
C ASN A 81 7.73 3.23 4.09
N ILE A 82 7.70 4.49 4.56
CA ILE A 82 7.19 5.62 3.76
C ILE A 82 8.10 5.86 2.55
N MET A 83 9.41 5.75 2.72
CA MET A 83 10.37 5.93 1.63
C MET A 83 10.29 4.81 0.58
N SER A 84 10.05 3.57 1.02
CA SER A 84 9.78 2.41 0.15
C SER A 84 8.49 2.62 -0.67
N LEU A 85 7.42 3.11 -0.01
CA LEU A 85 6.16 3.44 -0.68
C LEU A 85 6.36 4.55 -1.73
N ALA A 86 7.03 5.64 -1.36
CA ALA A 86 7.35 6.74 -2.28
C ALA A 86 8.20 6.26 -3.48
N GLY A 87 9.18 5.39 -3.24
CA GLY A 87 9.98 4.77 -4.29
C GLY A 87 9.16 3.89 -5.22
N GLY A 88 8.22 3.10 -4.68
CA GLY A 88 7.29 2.30 -5.47
C GLY A 88 6.36 3.16 -6.34
N PHE A 89 5.79 4.23 -5.79
CA PHE A 89 4.97 5.19 -6.55
C PHE A 89 5.79 5.86 -7.66
N SER A 90 7.04 6.23 -7.37
CA SER A 90 7.94 6.82 -8.37
C SER A 90 8.20 5.86 -9.54
N LYS A 91 8.33 4.55 -9.29
CA LYS A 91 8.46 3.52 -10.35
C LYS A 91 7.22 3.42 -11.24
N LEU A 92 6.05 3.80 -10.73
CA LEU A 92 4.79 3.89 -11.50
C LEU A 92 4.64 5.23 -12.24
N GLY A 93 5.64 6.10 -12.17
CA GLY A 93 5.56 7.47 -12.68
C GLY A 93 4.56 8.33 -11.90
N LEU A 94 4.25 7.96 -10.66
CA LEU A 94 3.38 8.71 -9.76
C LEU A 94 4.24 9.48 -8.75
N ASP A 95 3.86 10.74 -8.50
CA ASP A 95 4.53 11.56 -7.49
C ASP A 95 3.98 11.31 -6.08
N ASN A 96 4.64 11.93 -5.08
CA ASN A 96 4.20 11.86 -3.68
C ASN A 96 2.81 12.46 -3.46
N THR A 97 2.39 13.40 -4.31
CA THR A 97 1.06 14.01 -4.25
C THR A 97 -0.01 12.97 -4.60
N MET A 98 0.24 12.14 -5.61
CA MET A 98 -0.65 11.04 -5.97
C MET A 98 -0.71 9.99 -4.86
N MET A 99 0.43 9.60 -4.28
CA MET A 99 0.44 8.70 -3.11
C MET A 99 -0.46 9.21 -1.98
N ALA A 100 -0.36 10.51 -1.65
CA ALA A 100 -1.20 11.13 -0.62
C ALA A 100 -2.70 11.13 -0.97
N LYS A 101 -3.07 11.12 -2.27
CA LYS A 101 -4.46 11.02 -2.73
C LYS A 101 -5.00 9.58 -2.75
N PHE A 102 -4.14 8.57 -2.95
CA PHE A 102 -4.55 7.17 -2.93
C PHE A 102 -5.04 6.74 -1.55
N ILE A 103 -4.32 7.13 -0.49
CA ILE A 103 -4.58 6.72 0.89
C ILE A 103 -6.05 6.98 1.30
N PRO A 104 -6.59 8.21 1.22
CA PRO A 104 -7.98 8.46 1.63
C PRO A 104 -9.00 7.71 0.77
N ILE A 105 -8.76 7.55 -0.54
CA ILE A 105 -9.67 6.79 -1.43
C ILE A 105 -9.71 5.31 -1.03
N ILE A 106 -8.55 4.70 -0.78
CA ILE A 106 -8.46 3.29 -0.35
C ILE A 106 -9.08 3.12 1.03
N LEU A 107 -8.82 4.03 1.98
CA LEU A 107 -9.43 4.00 3.31
C LEU A 107 -10.96 4.07 3.22
N SER A 108 -11.51 4.97 2.41
CA SER A 108 -12.95 5.04 2.18
C SER A 108 -13.48 3.79 1.48
N PHE A 109 -12.73 3.20 0.54
CA PHE A 109 -13.16 1.95 -0.11
C PHE A 109 -13.24 0.80 0.89
N VAL A 110 -12.20 0.57 1.70
CA VAL A 110 -12.20 -0.53 2.68
C VAL A 110 -13.24 -0.31 3.78
N GLU A 111 -13.50 0.95 4.15
CA GLU A 111 -14.62 1.31 5.04
C GLU A 111 -15.96 0.91 4.45
N ASN A 112 -16.21 1.24 3.17
CA ASN A 112 -17.45 0.86 2.50
C ASN A 112 -17.63 -0.66 2.37
N LYS A 113 -16.54 -1.43 2.33
CA LYS A 113 -16.61 -2.90 2.21
C LYS A 113 -16.64 -3.63 3.55
N GLY A 114 -15.93 -3.15 4.57
CA GLY A 114 -15.71 -3.86 5.84
C GLY A 114 -15.97 -3.02 7.10
N GLY A 115 -16.41 -1.77 6.96
CA GLY A 115 -16.72 -0.88 8.07
C GLY A 115 -15.49 -0.27 8.75
N ASP A 116 -15.74 0.40 9.87
CA ASP A 116 -14.73 1.15 10.62
C ASP A 116 -13.58 0.27 11.14
N GLU A 117 -13.85 -0.99 11.51
CA GLU A 117 -12.80 -1.92 11.97
C GLU A 117 -11.72 -2.09 10.90
N ILE A 118 -12.14 -2.40 9.66
CA ILE A 118 -11.22 -2.66 8.55
C ILE A 118 -10.49 -1.38 8.13
N LYS A 119 -11.20 -0.24 8.10
CA LYS A 119 -10.57 1.07 7.89
C LYS A 119 -9.48 1.34 8.92
N ASN A 120 -9.76 1.11 10.19
CA ASN A 120 -8.83 1.39 11.28
C ASN A 120 -7.62 0.45 11.27
N LEU A 121 -7.79 -0.82 10.93
CA LEU A 121 -6.69 -1.76 10.70
C LEU A 121 -5.77 -1.26 9.59
N LEU A 122 -6.33 -0.91 8.43
CA LEU A 122 -5.53 -0.39 7.33
C LEU A 122 -4.82 0.90 7.73
N LYS A 123 -5.53 1.84 8.39
CA LYS A 123 -4.96 3.10 8.87
C LYS A 123 -3.80 2.89 9.85
N GLN A 124 -3.91 1.91 10.76
CA GLN A 124 -2.83 1.55 11.68
C GLN A 124 -1.56 1.15 10.94
N ALA A 125 -1.69 0.46 9.80
CA ALA A 125 -0.55 0.05 9.00
C ALA A 125 0.12 1.22 8.25
N LEU A 126 -0.63 2.30 7.98
CA LEU A 126 -0.12 3.46 7.26
C LEU A 126 0.47 4.55 8.17
N ASN A 127 0.26 4.44 9.49
CA ASN A 127 0.83 5.32 10.51
C ASN A 127 2.23 4.89 10.96
#